data_AF-A0A7W5B2W3-F1
#
_entry.id   AF-A0A7W5B2W3-F1
#
_cell.length_a   1.000
_cell.length_b   1.000
_cell.length_c   1.000
_cell.angle_alpha   90.00
_cell.angle_beta   90.00
_cell.angle_gamma   90.00
#
_symmetry.space_group_name_H-M   'P 1'
#
loop_
_entity.id
_entity.type
_entity.pdbx_description
1 polymer ?
#
loop_
_entity_poly.entity_id
_entity_poly.type
_entity_poly.pdbx_seq_one_letter_code
_entity_poly.pdbx_strand_id
1 'polypeptide(L)'
;MLVIYPGSALIFLSSYPDKLWGQLAHNAKWILLYVAVEWFALRLGYITNNSNWNLWWSLAVDSLMFPMMRYHSRRPSPALGVTVIIIVAFIALFPP
;
A
#
# COMPACT_ATOMS: atom_id res chain seq x y z
N MET A 1 -4.10 -15.06 -0.29
CA MET A 1 -4.43 -13.93 0.60
C MET A 1 -3.82 -14.10 1.99
N LEU A 2 -4.15 -15.15 2.77
CA LEU A 2 -3.71 -15.33 4.17
C LEU A 2 -2.20 -15.49 4.41
N VAL A 3 -1.42 -15.98 3.44
CA VAL A 3 0.04 -16.17 3.58
C VAL A 3 0.83 -15.16 2.75
N ILE A 4 0.31 -14.81 1.57
CA ILE A 4 0.98 -13.95 0.59
C ILE A 4 1.15 -12.53 1.15
N TYR A 5 0.11 -11.96 1.77
CA TYR A 5 0.15 -10.59 2.30
C TYR A 5 1.02 -10.41 3.54
N PRO A 6 0.94 -11.26 4.58
CA PRO A 6 1.91 -11.16 5.67
C PRO A 6 3.33 -11.52 5.19
N GLY A 7 3.46 -12.44 4.23
CA GLY A 7 4.75 -12.79 3.62
C GLY A 7 5.40 -11.60 2.91
N SER A 8 4.67 -10.88 2.07
CA SER A 8 5.20 -9.70 1.38
C SER A 8 5.54 -8.57 2.36
N ALA A 9 4.73 -8.38 3.41
CA ALA A 9 5.01 -7.41 4.47
C ALA A 9 6.31 -7.73 5.23
N LEU A 10 6.56 -9.01 5.56
CA LEU A 10 7.79 -9.45 6.21
C LEU A 10 9.01 -9.29 5.32
N ILE A 11 8.91 -9.64 4.03
CA ILE A 11 10.01 -9.44 3.07
C ILE A 11 10.32 -7.95 2.93
N PHE A 12 9.29 -7.11 2.79
CA PHE A 12 9.43 -5.66 2.75
C PHE A 12 10.18 -5.11 3.97
N LEU A 13 9.79 -5.55 5.17
CA LEU A 13 10.34 -5.05 6.43
C LEU A 13 11.75 -5.58 6.73
N SER A 14 12.03 -6.84 6.38
CA SER A 14 13.33 -7.50 6.62
C SER A 14 14.47 -6.86 5.82
N SER A 15 14.18 -6.38 4.62
CA SER A 15 15.16 -5.79 3.70
C SER A 15 15.06 -4.26 3.64
N TYR A 16 14.47 -3.63 4.65
CA TYR A 16 14.21 -2.19 4.64
C TYR A 16 15.53 -1.41 4.89
N PRO A 17 15.99 -0.59 3.94
CA PRO A 17 17.29 0.08 4.05
C PRO A 17 17.29 1.22 5.08
N ASP A 18 18.46 1.50 5.65
CA ASP A 18 18.60 2.55 6.68
C ASP A 18 18.67 3.97 6.09
N LYS A 19 19.22 4.13 4.89
CA LYS A 19 19.40 5.45 4.23
C LYS A 19 18.09 5.95 3.61
N LEU A 20 17.76 7.22 3.79
CA LEU A 20 16.52 7.85 3.26
C LEU A 20 16.28 7.60 1.77
N TRP A 21 17.32 7.76 0.93
CA TRP A 21 17.21 7.48 -0.50
C TRP A 21 16.93 6.00 -0.80
N GLY A 22 17.55 5.09 -0.03
CA GLY A 22 17.26 3.67 -0.12
C GLY A 22 15.82 3.38 0.28
N GLN A 23 15.32 4.04 1.32
CA GLN A 23 13.95 3.87 1.79
C GLN A 23 12.95 4.28 0.72
N LEU A 24 13.14 5.46 0.12
CA LEU A 24 12.30 5.95 -0.98
C LEU A 24 12.33 4.98 -2.18
N ALA A 25 13.51 4.52 -2.60
CA ALA A 25 13.64 3.57 -3.71
C ALA A 25 13.00 2.22 -3.39
N HIS A 26 13.12 1.74 -2.14
CA HIS A 26 12.51 0.49 -1.69
C HIS A 26 10.99 0.60 -1.69
N ASN A 27 10.42 1.67 -1.12
CA ASN A 27 8.98 1.92 -1.18
C ASN A 27 8.50 1.98 -2.64
N ALA A 28 9.17 2.78 -3.48
CA ALA A 28 8.80 2.92 -4.89
C ALA A 28 8.82 1.57 -5.64
N LYS A 29 9.82 0.73 -5.40
CA LYS A 29 9.90 -0.61 -6.00
C LYS A 29 8.69 -1.48 -5.61
N TRP A 30 8.32 -1.48 -4.34
CA TRP A 30 7.20 -2.28 -3.85
C TRP A 30 5.85 -1.77 -4.31
N ILE A 31 5.66 -0.45 -4.30
CA ILE A 31 4.49 0.22 -4.86
C ILE A 31 4.33 -0.14 -6.35
N LEU A 32 5.40 0.00 -7.14
CA LEU A 32 5.36 -0.33 -8.57
C LEU A 32 5.06 -1.81 -8.82
N LEU A 33 5.58 -2.72 -7.98
CA LEU A 33 5.32 -4.14 -8.10
C LEU A 33 3.84 -4.47 -7.85
N TYR A 34 3.23 -3.87 -6.82
CA TYR A 34 1.80 -4.05 -6.53
C TYR A 34 0.92 -3.47 -7.64
N VAL A 35 1.20 -2.23 -8.07
CA VAL A 35 0.48 -1.58 -9.17
C VAL A 35 0.63 -2.35 -10.49
N ALA A 36 1.80 -2.93 -10.77
CA ALA A 36 1.99 -3.75 -11.95
C ALA A 36 1.15 -5.03 -11.89
N VAL A 37 1.15 -5.73 -10.74
CA VAL A 37 0.33 -6.93 -10.53
C VAL A 37 -1.16 -6.61 -10.69
N GLU A 38 -1.62 -5.49 -10.15
CA GLU A 38 -3.00 -5.04 -10.30
C GLU A 38 -3.33 -4.68 -11.74
N TRP A 39 -2.43 -4.00 -12.45
CA TRP A 39 -2.60 -3.71 -13.87
C TRP A 39 -2.71 -4.98 -14.72
N PHE A 40 -1.90 -6.01 -14.44
CA PHE A 40 -2.06 -7.33 -15.06
C PHE A 40 -3.40 -7.98 -14.69
N ALA A 41 -3.82 -7.89 -13.43
CA ALA A 41 -5.10 -8.45 -12.98
C ALA A 41 -6.32 -7.76 -13.64
N LEU A 42 -6.24 -6.44 -13.85
CA LEU A 42 -7.22 -5.68 -14.63
C LEU A 42 -7.27 -6.13 -16.09
N ARG A 43 -6.10 -6.32 -16.72
CA ARG A 43 -6.00 -6.80 -18.10
C ARG A 43 -6.53 -8.22 -18.28
N LEU A 44 -6.37 -9.06 -17.27
CA LEU A 44 -6.85 -10.44 -17.25
C LEU A 44 -8.33 -10.57 -16.86
N GLY A 45 -8.99 -9.46 -16.50
CA GLY A 45 -10.41 -9.45 -16.12
C GLY A 45 -10.68 -10.06 -14.74
N TYR A 46 -9.65 -10.27 -13.92
CA TYR A 46 -9.82 -10.74 -12.54
C TYR A 46 -10.37 -9.65 -11.62
N ILE A 47 -10.14 -8.38 -11.97
CA ILE A 47 -10.62 -7.21 -11.24
C ILE A 47 -11.39 -6.34 -12.23
N THR A 48 -12.67 -6.11 -11.97
CA THR A 48 -13.46 -5.11 -12.69
C THR A 48 -13.25 -3.75 -12.02
N ASN A 49 -12.73 -2.77 -12.76
CA ASN A 49 -12.75 -1.37 -12.34
C ASN A 49 -14.22 -0.91 -12.29
N ASN A 50 -14.85 -1.00 -11.12
CA ASN A 50 -16.14 -0.36 -10.91
C ASN A 50 -15.92 1.16 -10.96
N SER A 51 -16.29 1.78 -12.09
CA SER A 51 -16.56 3.20 -12.43
C SER A 51 -15.78 4.35 -11.75
N ASN A 52 -15.49 4.28 -10.45
CA ASN A 52 -14.80 5.32 -9.67
C ASN A 52 -13.41 4.90 -9.14
N TRP A 53 -13.07 3.60 -9.16
CA TRP A 53 -11.73 3.13 -8.75
C TRP A 53 -10.82 2.96 -9.96
N ASN A 54 -9.72 3.72 -10.00
CA ASN A 54 -8.72 3.68 -11.07
C ASN A 54 -7.38 3.20 -10.51
N LEU A 55 -6.50 2.70 -11.38
CA LEU A 55 -5.14 2.29 -11.00
C LEU A 55 -4.35 3.37 -10.25
N TRP A 56 -4.63 4.65 -10.54
CA TRP A 56 -4.05 5.80 -9.83
C TRP A 56 -4.44 5.87 -8.35
N TRP A 57 -5.66 5.46 -8.03
CA TRP A 57 -6.11 5.38 -6.64
C TRP A 57 -5.41 4.26 -5.89
N SER A 58 -5.20 3.11 -6.55
CA SER A 58 -4.41 2.03 -5.97
C SER A 58 -2.95 2.45 -5.74
N LEU A 59 -2.34 3.17 -6.69
CA LEU A 59 -1.02 3.76 -6.51
C LEU A 59 -0.97 4.69 -5.28
N ALA A 60 -1.98 5.53 -5.10
CA ALA A 60 -2.07 6.43 -3.94
C ALA A 60 -2.23 5.66 -2.62
N VAL A 61 -3.07 4.63 -2.58
CA VAL A 61 -3.23 3.72 -1.43
C VAL A 61 -1.91 3.05 -1.08
N ASP A 62 -1.25 2.41 -2.05
CA ASP A 62 0.01 1.71 -1.83
C ASP A 62 1.10 2.67 -1.35
N SER A 63 1.15 3.87 -1.93
CA SER A 63 2.07 4.93 -1.53
C SER A 63 1.87 5.39 -0.08
N LEU A 64 0.65 5.31 0.45
CA LEU A 64 0.37 5.56 1.86
C LEU A 64 0.65 4.32 2.72
N MET A 65 0.30 3.13 2.23
CA MET A 65 0.34 1.88 2.99
C MET A 65 1.76 1.43 3.30
N PHE A 66 2.68 1.46 2.34
CA PHE A 66 4.06 0.97 2.54
C PHE A 66 4.86 1.79 3.59
N PRO A 67 4.88 3.14 3.53
CA PRO A 67 5.51 3.95 4.57
C PRO A 67 4.81 3.77 5.92
N MET A 68 3.48 3.64 5.90
CA MET A 68 2.69 3.47 7.11
C MET A 68 2.99 2.15 7.82
N MET A 69 3.16 1.06 7.06
CA MET A 69 3.54 -0.25 7.58
C MET A 69 4.90 -0.20 8.29
N ARG A 70 5.86 0.56 7.75
CA ARG A 70 7.14 0.82 8.41
C ARG A 70 6.96 1.61 9.70
N TYR A 71 6.12 2.64 9.69
CA TYR A 71 5.86 3.47 10.87
C TYR A 71 5.17 2.68 11.99
N HIS A 72 4.16 1.87 11.67
CA HIS A 72 3.44 1.02 12.62
C HIS A 72 4.36 -0.02 13.27
N SER A 73 5.25 -0.66 12.49
CA SER A 73 6.21 -1.63 13.02
C SER A 73 7.17 -1.03 14.07
N ARG A 74 7.50 0.26 13.95
CA ARG A 74 8.40 0.94 14.90
C ARG A 74 7.66 1.59 16.07
N ARG A 75 6.45 2.11 15.85
CA ARG A 75 5.64 2.81 16.87
C ARG A 75 4.14 2.55 16.64
N PRO A 76 3.57 1.47 17.21
CA PRO A 76 2.19 1.09 16.94
C PRO A 76 1.15 2.10 17.48
N SER A 77 1.45 2.81 18.57
CA SER A 77 0.49 3.72 19.22
C SER A 77 0.10 4.95 18.38
N PRO A 78 1.01 5.80 17.87
CA PRO A 78 0.63 6.91 17.00
C PRO A 78 0.19 6.43 15.61
N ALA A 79 0.63 5.25 15.19
CA ALA A 79 0.26 4.70 13.89
C ALA A 79 -1.25 4.43 13.80
N LEU A 80 -1.90 3.98 14.86
CA LEU A 80 -3.35 3.77 14.86
C LEU A 80 -4.11 5.06 14.55
N GLY A 81 -3.70 6.20 15.10
CA GLY A 81 -4.33 7.50 14.82
C GLY A 81 -4.22 7.92 13.36
N VAL A 82 -3.03 7.78 12.78
CA VAL A 82 -2.80 8.09 11.36
C VAL A 82 -3.59 7.14 10.44
N THR A 83 -3.68 5.85 10.78
CA THR A 83 -4.48 4.88 10.02
C THR A 83 -5.96 5.27 10.04
N VAL A 84 -6.51 5.64 11.20
CA VAL A 84 -7.91 6.08 11.30
C VAL A 84 -8.18 7.32 10.44
N ILE A 85 -7.27 8.29 10.44
CA ILE A 85 -7.40 9.48 9.58
C ILE A 85 -7.43 9.09 8.10
N ILE A 86 -6.54 8.20 7.67
CA ILE A 86 -6.48 7.71 6.29
C ILE A 86 -7.79 6.99 5.94
N ILE A 87 -8.29 6.10 6.80
CA ILE A 87 -9.56 5.38 6.58
C ILE A 87 -10.73 6.36 6.43
N VAL A 88 -10.83 7.34 7.33
CA VAL A 88 -11.90 8.36 7.28
C VAL A 88 -11.81 9.19 6.00
N ALA A 89 -10.61 9.59 5.59
CA ALA A 89 -10.40 10.30 4.33
C ALA A 89 -10.82 9.45 3.12
N PHE A 90 -10.50 8.16 3.12
CA PHE A 90 -10.92 7.23 2.06
C PHE A 90 -12.44 7.06 1.99
N ILE A 91 -13.11 6.91 3.14
CA ILE A 91 -14.58 6.78 3.19
C ILE A 91 -15.27 8.08 2.73
N ALA A 92 -14.72 9.23 3.10
CA ALA A 92 -15.26 10.52 2.65
C ALA A 92 -15.09 10.73 1.14
N LEU A 93 -14.02 10.19 0.56
CA LEU A 93 -13.70 10.34 -0.85
C LEU A 93 -14.38 9.29 -1.75
N PHE A 94 -14.69 8.12 -1.17
CA PHE A 94 -15.46 7.04 -1.79
C PHE A 94 -16.67 6.67 -0.92
N PRO A 95 -17.68 7.54 -0.83
CA PRO A 95 -18.91 7.21 -0.12
C PRO A 95 -19.62 6.02 -0.80
N PRO A 96 -20.32 5.17 -0.03
CA PRO A 96 -21.03 3.99 -0.54
C PRO A 96 -22.19 4.33 -1.47
#